data_AF-A0A519XRT2-F1
#
_entry.id   AF-A0A519XRT2-F1
#
_cell.length_a   1.000
_cell.length_b   1.000
_cell.length_c   1.000
_cell.angle_alpha   90.00
_cell.angle_beta   90.00
_cell.angle_gamma   90.00
#
_symmetry.space_group_name_H-M   'P 1'
#
loop_
_entity.id
_entity.type
_entity.pdbx_description
1 polymer ?
#
loop_
_entity_poly.entity_id
_entity_poly.type
_entity_poly.pdbx_seq_one_letter_code
_entity_poly.pdbx_strand_id
1 'polypeptide(L)'
;EGGIFSLFSLVKGRGRWLLFPAIIGAGTLLADGIITPPISVTSAIEGLKILYPALNQETIVIVVLVIISLLFGFQQFGTKVVGAAFGPIMLLWFSVIGALGLRQILAHPGVLAALNPMYAVRLLTEYPKGFWLLGAVFLCTTGAEALYSDLGHCGRKNIRSAWVFVKITLVLNYLGQAAWTMGHVGHSLASNQNPFFMIAPSWGIVPLIILATMATIIASQALISGSYTLVSEAVSLRFWPKVRVLFPTDERGQIYVPSINWLLWFGCVCVQLHFQTSEAMTAAYGFSITVAMLMTSILLAQYLRGVKHWAIPVVVGIMLIFFTVELSFLIANVTK
;
A
#
# COMPACT_ATOMS: atom_id res chain seq x y z
N GLU A 1 5.27 20.29 -1.95
CA GLU A 1 4.68 19.07 -2.53
C GLU A 1 5.72 17.97 -2.50
N GLY A 2 5.39 16.81 -1.92
CA GLY A 2 6.24 15.63 -1.94
C GLY A 2 5.86 14.73 -3.12
N GLY A 3 6.80 14.00 -3.69
CA GLY A 3 6.54 13.13 -4.84
C GLY A 3 7.75 13.00 -5.77
N ILE A 4 7.70 12.04 -6.69
CA ILE A 4 8.84 11.74 -7.58
C ILE A 4 9.14 12.90 -8.55
N PHE A 5 8.10 13.58 -9.08
CA PHE A 5 8.27 14.72 -9.97
C PHE A 5 8.67 15.99 -9.24
N SER A 6 8.15 16.22 -8.03
CA SER A 6 8.67 17.25 -7.12
C SER A 6 10.17 17.05 -6.86
N LEU A 7 10.61 15.84 -6.51
CA LEU A 7 12.04 15.53 -6.30
C LEU A 7 12.85 15.73 -7.58
N PHE A 8 12.34 15.26 -8.73
CA PHE A 8 12.97 15.49 -10.04
C PHE A 8 13.11 16.97 -10.36
N SER A 9 12.11 17.80 -10.05
CA SER A 9 12.14 19.25 -10.32
C SER A 9 13.32 19.95 -9.62
N LEU A 10 13.77 19.42 -8.49
CA LEU A 10 14.91 19.91 -7.71
C LEU A 10 16.26 19.46 -8.27
N VAL A 11 16.30 18.34 -9.01
CA VAL A 11 17.53 17.76 -9.58
C VAL A 11 17.64 17.85 -11.09
N LYS A 12 16.60 18.34 -11.79
CA LYS A 12 16.50 18.38 -13.27
C LYS A 12 17.68 19.07 -13.97
N GLY A 13 18.35 20.01 -13.30
CA GLY A 13 19.50 20.74 -13.84
C GLY A 13 20.82 19.96 -13.85
N ARG A 14 20.87 18.74 -13.27
CA ARG A 14 22.11 17.98 -13.06
C ARG A 14 22.43 16.96 -14.14
N GLY A 15 21.45 16.57 -14.95
CA GLY A 15 21.67 15.59 -16.00
C GLY A 15 20.38 15.16 -16.64
N ARG A 16 20.38 15.11 -17.99
CA ARG A 16 19.23 14.65 -18.78
C ARG A 16 18.86 13.20 -18.48
N TRP A 17 19.81 12.39 -18.00
CA TRP A 17 19.59 11.00 -17.62
C TRP A 17 18.64 10.84 -16.43
N LEU A 18 18.48 11.85 -15.57
CA LEU A 18 17.54 11.83 -14.43
C LEU A 18 16.07 11.81 -14.88
N LEU A 19 15.83 12.08 -16.16
CA LEU A 19 14.53 11.92 -16.78
C LEU A 19 14.05 10.46 -16.75
N PHE A 20 14.95 9.50 -17.00
CA PHE A 20 14.60 8.08 -17.01
C PHE A 20 14.05 7.59 -15.67
N PRO A 21 14.75 7.75 -14.53
CA PRO A 21 14.21 7.32 -13.25
C PRO A 21 12.93 8.08 -12.86
N ALA A 22 12.81 9.36 -13.23
CA ALA A 22 11.58 10.12 -12.97
C ALA A 22 10.37 9.57 -13.73
N ILE A 23 10.51 9.28 -15.03
CA ILE A 23 9.42 8.71 -15.85
C ILE A 23 9.10 7.27 -15.41
N ILE A 24 10.12 6.43 -15.20
CA ILE A 24 9.93 5.04 -14.78
C ILE A 24 9.21 5.00 -13.43
N GLY A 25 9.70 5.74 -12.44
CA GLY A 25 9.10 5.72 -11.11
C GLY A 25 7.71 6.35 -11.07
N ALA A 26 7.44 7.37 -11.89
CA ALA A 26 6.09 7.92 -12.02
C ALA A 26 5.13 6.93 -12.70
N GLY A 27 5.60 6.21 -13.72
CA GLY A 27 4.85 5.17 -14.39
C GLY A 27 4.50 4.01 -13.45
N THR A 28 5.44 3.59 -12.59
CA THR A 28 5.19 2.53 -11.62
C THR A 28 4.33 2.99 -10.43
N LEU A 29 4.40 4.26 -10.03
CA LEU A 29 3.43 4.84 -9.09
C LEU A 29 2.01 4.92 -9.69
N LEU A 30 1.87 5.18 -11.00
CA LEU A 30 0.57 5.08 -11.68
C LEU A 30 0.08 3.63 -11.76
N ALA A 31 0.98 2.68 -12.03
CA ALA A 31 0.64 1.25 -12.00
C ALA A 31 0.22 0.79 -10.59
N ASP A 32 0.85 1.32 -9.53
CA ASP A 32 0.42 1.11 -8.15
C ASP A 32 -1.01 1.63 -7.90
N GLY A 33 -1.34 2.81 -8.42
CA GLY A 33 -2.70 3.35 -8.42
C GLY A 33 -3.73 2.50 -9.17
N ILE A 34 -3.29 1.67 -10.12
CA ILE A 34 -4.13 0.71 -10.87
C ILE A 34 -4.29 -0.61 -10.11
N ILE A 35 -3.23 -1.12 -9.46
CA ILE A 35 -3.23 -2.45 -8.83
C ILE A 35 -3.83 -2.39 -7.41
N THR A 36 -3.66 -1.30 -6.67
CA THR A 36 -4.06 -1.22 -5.26
C THR A 36 -5.58 -1.35 -5.04
N PRO A 37 -6.47 -0.69 -5.80
CA PRO A 37 -7.91 -0.87 -5.61
C PRO A 37 -8.38 -2.33 -5.77
N PRO A 38 -8.05 -3.05 -6.86
CA PRO A 38 -8.48 -4.44 -7.00
C PRO A 38 -7.86 -5.38 -5.97
N ILE A 39 -6.56 -5.28 -5.66
CA ILE A 39 -5.94 -6.18 -4.66
C ILE A 39 -6.55 -5.97 -3.27
N SER A 40 -6.78 -4.72 -2.86
CA SER A 40 -7.29 -4.38 -1.54
C SER A 40 -8.77 -4.77 -1.38
N VAL A 41 -9.60 -4.45 -2.38
CA VAL A 41 -11.03 -4.82 -2.35
C VAL A 41 -11.20 -6.33 -2.44
N THR A 42 -10.44 -7.00 -3.31
CA THR A 42 -10.45 -8.48 -3.40
C THR A 42 -10.06 -9.11 -2.07
N SER A 43 -8.99 -8.64 -1.41
CA SER A 43 -8.54 -9.16 -0.11
C SER A 43 -9.62 -9.05 0.99
N ALA A 44 -10.41 -7.97 0.98
CA ALA A 44 -11.52 -7.80 1.92
C ALA A 44 -12.68 -8.76 1.63
N ILE A 45 -13.08 -8.88 0.35
CA ILE A 45 -14.22 -9.69 -0.08
C ILE A 45 -13.90 -11.19 -0.02
N GLU A 46 -12.65 -11.60 -0.22
CA GLU A 46 -12.20 -13.00 -0.03
C GLU A 46 -12.43 -13.50 1.39
N GLY A 47 -12.54 -12.60 2.39
CA GLY A 47 -12.96 -12.94 3.74
C GLY A 47 -14.32 -13.65 3.81
N LEU A 48 -15.22 -13.43 2.83
CA LEU A 48 -16.52 -14.11 2.76
C LEU A 48 -16.40 -15.62 2.55
N LYS A 49 -15.30 -16.11 1.96
CA LYS A 49 -15.06 -17.55 1.77
C LYS A 49 -15.01 -18.32 3.09
N ILE A 50 -14.72 -17.64 4.20
CA ILE A 50 -14.70 -18.25 5.54
C ILE A 50 -16.12 -18.63 5.98
N LEU A 51 -17.12 -17.81 5.65
CA LEU A 51 -18.52 -18.05 5.98
C LEU A 51 -19.24 -18.87 4.92
N TYR A 52 -18.85 -18.69 3.65
CA TYR A 52 -19.44 -19.33 2.49
C TYR A 52 -18.34 -20.03 1.66
N PRO A 53 -17.86 -21.23 2.07
CA PRO A 53 -16.80 -21.92 1.36
C PRO A 53 -17.14 -22.32 -0.08
N ALA A 54 -18.43 -22.46 -0.39
CA ALA A 54 -18.94 -22.77 -1.73
C ALA A 54 -19.04 -21.54 -2.65
N LEU A 55 -18.60 -20.36 -2.19
CA LEU A 55 -18.70 -19.13 -2.96
C LEU A 55 -17.64 -19.14 -4.09
N ASN A 56 -18.13 -19.14 -5.33
CA ASN A 56 -17.30 -19.24 -6.52
C ASN A 56 -16.41 -17.99 -6.68
N GLN A 57 -15.20 -18.20 -7.22
CA GLN A 57 -14.26 -17.10 -7.50
C GLN A 57 -14.88 -16.06 -8.44
N GLU A 58 -15.68 -16.49 -9.41
CA GLU A 58 -16.39 -15.61 -10.34
C GLU A 58 -17.32 -14.63 -9.62
N THR A 59 -18.02 -15.09 -8.57
CA THR A 59 -18.91 -14.23 -7.77
C THR A 59 -18.11 -13.15 -7.05
N ILE A 60 -16.94 -13.49 -6.50
CA ILE A 60 -16.04 -12.52 -5.86
C ILE A 60 -15.58 -11.48 -6.87
N VAL A 61 -15.12 -11.92 -8.04
CA VAL A 61 -14.67 -11.04 -9.11
C VAL A 61 -15.78 -10.07 -9.51
N ILE A 62 -17.03 -10.52 -9.68
CA ILE A 62 -18.17 -9.67 -10.00
C ILE A 62 -18.43 -8.64 -8.89
N VAL A 63 -18.46 -9.07 -7.62
CA VAL A 63 -18.65 -8.16 -6.48
C VAL A 63 -17.56 -7.09 -6.43
N VAL A 64 -16.31 -7.48 -6.63
CA VAL A 64 -15.16 -6.55 -6.66
C VAL A 64 -15.30 -5.55 -7.82
N LEU A 65 -15.66 -6.01 -9.02
CA LEU A 65 -15.87 -5.12 -10.18
C LEU A 65 -17.00 -4.12 -9.95
N VAL A 66 -18.08 -4.53 -9.27
CA VAL A 66 -19.17 -3.63 -8.89
C VAL A 66 -18.66 -2.56 -7.90
N ILE A 67 -17.95 -2.97 -6.85
CA ILE A 67 -17.39 -2.04 -5.85
C ILE A 67 -16.42 -1.04 -6.51
N ILE A 68 -15.50 -1.51 -7.35
CA ILE A 68 -14.56 -0.67 -8.10
C ILE A 68 -15.31 0.29 -9.03
N SER A 69 -16.31 -0.19 -9.77
CA SER A 69 -17.06 0.66 -10.70
C SER A 69 -17.86 1.74 -9.98
N LEU A 70 -18.45 1.40 -8.83
CA LEU A 70 -19.07 2.39 -7.96
C LEU A 70 -18.03 3.40 -7.44
N LEU A 71 -16.89 2.91 -6.93
CA LEU A 71 -15.81 3.76 -6.43
C LEU A 71 -15.38 4.82 -7.46
N PHE A 72 -15.11 4.40 -8.69
CA PHE A 72 -14.68 5.28 -9.79
C PHE A 72 -15.82 6.16 -10.32
N GLY A 73 -17.06 5.67 -10.31
CA GLY A 73 -18.25 6.45 -10.67
C GLY A 73 -18.56 7.58 -9.68
N PHE A 74 -18.27 7.36 -8.39
CA PHE A 74 -18.46 8.36 -7.34
C PHE A 74 -17.37 9.43 -7.29
N GLN A 75 -16.22 9.24 -7.94
CA GLN A 75 -15.09 10.20 -7.90
C GLN A 75 -15.47 11.61 -8.36
N GLN A 76 -16.38 11.72 -9.32
CA GLN A 76 -16.80 13.00 -9.88
C GLN A 76 -17.50 13.93 -8.87
N PHE A 77 -18.06 13.39 -7.79
CA PHE A 77 -18.75 14.17 -6.76
C PHE A 77 -17.79 14.76 -5.71
N GLY A 78 -16.49 14.48 -5.83
CA GLY A 78 -15.45 15.00 -4.97
C GLY A 78 -15.39 14.33 -3.59
N THR A 79 -14.26 14.49 -2.91
CA THR A 79 -13.99 13.85 -1.61
C THR A 79 -14.64 14.59 -0.43
N LYS A 80 -15.20 15.79 -0.62
CA LYS A 80 -15.77 16.61 0.46
C LYS A 80 -17.02 15.99 1.09
N VAL A 81 -17.84 15.26 0.33
CA VAL A 81 -19.04 14.58 0.85
C VAL A 81 -18.69 13.40 1.76
N VAL A 82 -17.53 12.77 1.55
CA VAL A 82 -17.16 11.50 2.23
C VAL A 82 -15.98 11.66 3.21
N GLY A 83 -15.17 12.72 3.05
CA GLY A 83 -13.94 12.94 3.81
C GLY A 83 -14.15 13.08 5.32
N ALA A 84 -15.30 13.61 5.75
CA ALA A 84 -15.65 13.70 7.17
C ALA A 84 -15.86 12.31 7.82
N ALA A 85 -16.34 11.33 7.04
CA ALA A 85 -16.55 9.96 7.53
C ALA A 85 -15.25 9.13 7.52
N PHE A 86 -14.23 9.51 6.73
CA PHE A 86 -13.00 8.75 6.59
C PHE A 86 -12.23 8.63 7.91
N GLY A 87 -12.05 9.74 8.64
CA GLY A 87 -11.33 9.75 9.91
C GLY A 87 -11.94 8.79 10.95
N PRO A 88 -13.24 8.91 11.27
CA PRO A 88 -13.93 7.99 12.19
C PRO A 88 -13.88 6.52 11.75
N ILE A 89 -14.09 6.22 10.45
CA ILE A 89 -14.04 4.85 9.93
C ILE A 89 -12.64 4.26 10.09
N MET A 90 -11.59 5.01 9.75
CA MET A 90 -10.21 4.54 9.90
C MET A 90 -9.82 4.37 11.36
N LEU A 91 -10.26 5.27 12.25
CA LEU A 91 -10.04 5.13 13.69
C LEU A 91 -10.71 3.86 14.21
N LEU A 92 -11.95 3.58 13.79
CA LEU A 92 -12.67 2.36 14.14
C LEU A 92 -11.95 1.12 13.60
N TRP A 93 -11.56 1.12 12.33
CA TRP A 93 -10.79 0.05 11.69
C TRP A 93 -9.53 -0.30 12.48
N PHE A 94 -8.65 0.67 12.72
CA PHE A 94 -7.41 0.44 13.45
C PHE A 94 -7.66 0.02 14.91
N SER A 95 -8.67 0.58 15.56
CA SER A 95 -9.04 0.19 16.93
C SER A 95 -9.52 -1.26 16.99
N VAL A 96 -10.35 -1.70 16.04
CA VAL A 96 -10.87 -3.07 15.98
C VAL A 96 -9.74 -4.07 15.74
N ILE A 97 -8.87 -3.85 14.74
CA ILE A 97 -7.77 -4.78 14.46
C ILE A 97 -6.75 -4.82 15.60
N GLY A 98 -6.53 -3.69 16.29
CA GLY A 98 -5.68 -3.60 17.47
C GLY A 98 -6.26 -4.35 18.66
N ALA A 99 -7.57 -4.24 18.91
CA ALA A 99 -8.26 -4.98 19.97
C ALA A 99 -8.27 -6.49 19.70
N LEU A 100 -8.53 -6.92 18.46
CA LEU A 100 -8.44 -8.32 18.06
C LEU A 100 -7.02 -8.88 18.24
N GLY A 101 -6.02 -8.11 17.83
CA GLY A 101 -4.61 -8.48 18.01
C GLY A 101 -4.23 -8.63 19.48
N LEU A 102 -4.59 -7.64 20.30
CA LEU A 102 -4.35 -7.66 21.74
C LEU A 102 -5.00 -8.86 22.43
N ARG A 103 -6.24 -9.20 22.07
CA ARG A 103 -6.94 -10.38 22.61
C ARG A 103 -6.16 -11.68 22.39
N GLN A 104 -5.59 -11.86 21.20
CA GLN A 104 -4.79 -13.06 20.88
C GLN A 104 -3.44 -13.06 21.59
N ILE A 105 -2.79 -11.89 21.71
CA ILE A 105 -1.53 -11.77 22.48
C ILE A 105 -1.76 -12.11 23.96
N LEU A 106 -2.89 -11.69 24.55
CA LEU A 106 -3.23 -12.04 25.93
C LEU A 106 -3.44 -13.56 26.11
N ALA A 107 -3.93 -14.25 25.08
CA ALA A 107 -4.06 -15.70 25.09
C ALA A 107 -2.72 -16.44 24.93
N HIS A 108 -1.78 -15.89 24.14
CA HIS A 108 -0.43 -16.43 23.95
C HIS A 108 0.67 -15.35 24.13
N PRO A 109 0.99 -14.94 25.37
CA PRO A 109 1.95 -13.86 25.62
C PRO A 109 3.37 -14.14 25.12
N GLY A 110 3.73 -15.42 24.95
CA GLY A 110 5.03 -15.85 24.42
C GLY A 110 5.33 -15.29 23.02
N VAL A 111 4.32 -14.88 22.25
CA VAL A 111 4.50 -14.26 20.93
C VAL A 111 5.31 -12.96 20.98
N LEU A 112 5.36 -12.28 22.12
CA LEU A 112 6.16 -11.06 22.32
C LEU A 112 7.67 -11.32 22.14
N ALA A 113 8.11 -12.58 22.31
CA ALA A 113 9.49 -12.97 22.01
C ALA A 113 9.87 -12.70 20.55
N ALA A 114 8.90 -12.69 19.62
CA ALA A 114 9.13 -12.38 18.21
C ALA A 114 9.64 -10.94 17.97
N LEU A 115 9.50 -10.03 18.95
CA LEU A 115 10.11 -8.70 18.89
C LEU A 115 11.64 -8.72 19.02
N ASN A 116 12.22 -9.84 19.49
CA ASN A 116 13.66 -10.00 19.53
C ASN A 116 14.20 -10.23 18.10
N PRO A 117 15.10 -9.36 17.59
CA PRO A 117 15.62 -9.47 16.22
C PRO A 117 16.35 -10.78 15.94
N MET A 118 16.79 -11.51 16.97
CA MET A 118 17.39 -12.83 16.83
C MET A 118 16.48 -13.83 16.10
N TYR A 119 15.16 -13.75 16.27
CA TYR A 119 14.22 -14.61 15.55
C TYR A 119 14.21 -14.33 14.05
N ALA A 120 14.32 -13.06 13.65
CA ALA A 120 14.44 -12.69 12.25
C ALA A 120 15.77 -13.19 11.67
N VAL A 121 16.88 -13.07 12.40
CA VAL A 121 18.18 -13.61 11.96
C VAL A 121 18.11 -15.12 11.77
N ARG A 122 17.59 -15.86 12.75
CA ARG A 122 17.40 -17.32 12.64
C ARG A 122 16.50 -17.71 11.48
N LEU A 123 15.40 -17.00 11.27
CA LEU A 123 14.51 -17.24 10.12
C LEU A 123 15.25 -17.08 8.80
N LEU A 124 16.17 -16.12 8.68
CA LEU A 124 16.93 -15.90 7.46
C LEU A 124 18.10 -16.89 7.27
N THR A 125 18.70 -17.36 8.36
CA THR A 125 19.88 -18.25 8.30
C THR A 125 19.53 -19.73 8.34
N GLU A 126 18.47 -20.11 9.05
CA GLU A 126 18.11 -21.52 9.31
C GLU A 126 17.00 -22.02 8.38
N TYR A 127 16.08 -21.15 7.93
CA TYR A 127 14.99 -21.56 7.03
C TYR A 127 15.41 -21.43 5.55
N PRO A 128 15.42 -22.53 4.77
CA PRO A 128 15.95 -22.52 3.39
C PRO A 128 15.24 -21.55 2.44
N LYS A 129 14.00 -21.16 2.74
CA LYS A 129 13.20 -20.22 1.94
C LYS A 129 13.02 -18.86 2.64
N GLY A 130 13.80 -18.57 3.69
CA GLY A 130 13.69 -17.32 4.47
C GLY A 130 13.88 -16.07 3.61
N PHE A 131 14.81 -16.12 2.66
CA PHE A 131 15.05 -15.04 1.71
C PHE A 131 13.82 -14.72 0.83
N TRP A 132 13.08 -15.73 0.38
CA TRP A 132 11.88 -15.51 -0.45
C TRP A 132 10.70 -14.93 0.37
N LEU A 133 10.67 -15.20 1.67
CA LEU A 133 9.66 -14.66 2.58
C LEU A 133 9.80 -13.15 2.76
N LEU A 134 11.03 -12.62 2.67
CA LEU A 134 11.31 -11.19 2.76
C LEU A 134 10.49 -10.38 1.74
N GLY A 135 10.31 -10.89 0.51
CA GLY A 135 9.49 -10.23 -0.51
C GLY A 135 8.03 -10.00 -0.06
N ALA A 136 7.44 -10.94 0.68
CA ALA A 136 6.09 -10.80 1.22
C ALA A 136 6.05 -9.83 2.42
N VAL A 137 7.07 -9.83 3.27
CA VAL A 137 7.17 -8.90 4.41
C VAL A 137 7.32 -7.45 3.93
N PHE A 138 8.03 -7.23 2.83
CA PHE A 138 8.23 -5.89 2.26
C PHE A 138 6.92 -5.20 1.89
N LEU A 139 5.93 -5.96 1.43
CA LEU A 139 4.61 -5.42 1.09
C LEU A 139 3.89 -4.79 2.28
N CYS A 140 4.31 -5.10 3.51
CA CYS A 140 3.79 -4.45 4.72
C CYS A 140 4.35 -3.03 4.92
N THR A 141 5.39 -2.63 4.18
CA THR A 141 6.03 -1.31 4.27
C THR A 141 5.47 -0.29 3.26
N THR A 142 4.58 -0.74 2.37
CA THR A 142 3.97 0.09 1.34
C THR A 142 3.04 1.14 1.97
N GLY A 143 2.83 2.26 1.26
CA GLY A 143 1.98 3.36 1.76
C GLY A 143 2.68 4.38 2.66
N ALA A 144 3.90 4.12 3.13
CA ALA A 144 4.72 5.14 3.81
C ALA A 144 5.07 6.32 2.87
N GLU A 145 5.16 6.07 1.57
CA GLU A 145 5.40 7.07 0.52
C GLU A 145 4.23 8.06 0.38
N ALA A 146 2.99 7.57 0.45
CA ALA A 146 1.78 8.38 0.41
C ALA A 146 1.68 9.30 1.65
N LEU A 147 2.11 8.80 2.81
CA LEU A 147 2.18 9.63 4.02
C LEU A 147 3.16 10.81 3.86
N TYR A 148 4.24 10.63 3.08
CA TYR A 148 5.21 11.68 2.82
C TYR A 148 4.69 12.74 1.84
N SER A 149 3.95 12.36 0.80
CA SER A 149 3.33 13.32 -0.12
C SER A 149 2.31 14.21 0.60
N ASP A 150 1.59 13.67 1.58
CA ASP A 150 0.49 14.35 2.29
C ASP A 150 0.96 15.20 3.49
N LEU A 151 2.27 15.23 3.80
CA LEU A 151 2.85 16.08 4.85
C LEU A 151 2.52 17.58 4.66
N GLY A 152 2.31 18.01 3.41
CA GLY A 152 1.94 19.39 3.07
C GLY A 152 0.54 19.79 3.52
N HIS A 153 -0.39 18.84 3.67
CA HIS A 153 -1.80 19.11 3.94
C HIS A 153 -2.19 18.86 5.41
N CYS A 154 -1.68 17.79 6.03
CA CYS A 154 -2.12 17.39 7.37
C CYS A 154 -1.28 17.98 8.51
N GLY A 155 -0.05 18.43 8.22
CA GLY A 155 0.89 18.96 9.19
C GLY A 155 1.63 17.87 10.00
N ARG A 156 2.90 18.16 10.35
CA ARG A 156 3.84 17.20 10.96
C ARG A 156 3.37 16.60 12.30
N LYS A 157 2.71 17.39 13.15
CA LYS A 157 2.25 16.94 14.49
C LYS A 157 1.13 15.91 14.39
N ASN A 158 0.14 16.17 13.54
CA ASN A 158 -1.01 15.29 13.34
C ASN A 158 -0.58 13.94 12.76
N ILE A 159 0.29 13.97 11.74
CA ILE A 159 0.86 12.75 11.15
C ILE A 159 1.62 11.93 12.18
N ARG A 160 2.45 12.56 13.04
CA ARG A 160 3.19 11.83 14.07
C ARG A 160 2.26 11.13 15.05
N SER A 161 1.20 11.81 15.52
CA SER A 161 0.25 11.23 16.46
C SER A 161 -0.52 10.07 15.85
N ALA A 162 -1.06 10.26 14.64
CA ALA A 162 -1.79 9.22 13.91
C ALA A 162 -0.88 8.02 13.61
N TRP A 163 0.36 8.26 13.19
CA TRP A 163 1.32 7.20 12.86
C TRP A 163 1.70 6.33 14.06
N VAL A 164 1.87 6.92 15.25
CA VAL A 164 2.14 6.14 16.47
C VAL A 164 0.98 5.19 16.77
N PHE A 165 -0.26 5.69 16.69
CA PHE A 165 -1.45 4.87 16.89
C PHE A 165 -1.55 3.74 15.85
N VAL A 166 -1.48 4.08 14.56
CA VAL A 166 -1.53 3.11 13.44
C VAL A 166 -0.45 2.03 13.62
N LYS A 167 0.79 2.44 13.88
CA LYS A 167 1.91 1.51 14.11
C LYS A 167 1.64 0.54 15.26
N ILE A 168 1.15 1.02 16.40
CA ILE A 168 0.84 0.17 17.55
C ILE A 168 -0.24 -0.84 17.17
N THR A 169 -1.34 -0.41 16.55
CA THR A 169 -2.44 -1.31 16.18
C THR A 169 -2.03 -2.36 15.14
N LEU A 170 -1.18 -2.00 14.16
CA LEU A 170 -0.64 -2.94 13.18
C LEU A 170 0.28 -3.98 13.83
N VAL A 171 1.20 -3.54 14.71
CA VAL A 171 2.07 -4.47 15.44
C VAL A 171 1.26 -5.44 16.28
N LEU A 172 0.24 -4.94 17.01
CA LEU A 172 -0.68 -5.80 17.77
C LEU A 172 -1.41 -6.79 16.85
N ASN A 173 -1.85 -6.35 15.68
CA ASN A 173 -2.56 -7.22 14.75
C ASN A 173 -1.65 -8.34 14.19
N TYR A 174 -0.45 -8.01 13.73
CA TYR A 174 0.51 -9.02 13.23
C TYR A 174 0.94 -10.00 14.32
N LEU A 175 1.23 -9.50 15.53
CA LEU A 175 1.54 -10.37 16.67
C LEU A 175 0.33 -11.22 17.07
N GLY A 176 -0.88 -10.70 16.98
CA GLY A 176 -2.10 -11.47 17.24
C GLY A 176 -2.35 -12.57 16.21
N GLN A 177 -2.06 -12.32 14.92
CA GLN A 177 -2.08 -13.35 13.88
C GLN A 177 -1.03 -14.42 14.15
N ALA A 178 0.19 -14.03 14.53
CA ALA A 178 1.25 -14.96 14.91
C ALA A 178 0.90 -15.79 16.17
N ALA A 179 0.27 -15.16 17.17
CA ALA A 179 -0.20 -15.83 18.38
C ALA A 179 -1.26 -16.90 18.05
N TRP A 180 -2.18 -16.56 17.15
CA TRP A 180 -3.21 -17.50 16.70
C TRP A 180 -2.61 -18.66 15.91
N THR A 181 -1.65 -18.42 15.01
CA THR A 181 -1.00 -19.50 14.25
C THR A 181 -0.17 -20.42 15.15
N MET A 182 0.48 -19.89 16.20
CA MET A 182 1.15 -20.70 17.22
C MET A 182 0.21 -21.64 17.97
N GLY A 183 -1.05 -21.25 18.16
CA GLY A 183 -2.08 -22.11 18.79
C GLY A 183 -2.62 -23.22 17.89
N HIS A 184 -2.33 -23.18 16.58
CA HIS A 184 -2.86 -24.12 15.57
C HIS A 184 -1.73 -24.91 14.86
N VAL A 185 -0.55 -25.01 15.48
CA VAL A 185 0.60 -25.74 14.95
C VAL A 185 0.22 -27.21 14.73
N GLY A 186 0.39 -27.71 13.50
CA GLY A 186 0.09 -29.10 13.11
C GLY A 186 -1.17 -29.27 12.28
N HIS A 187 -2.03 -28.24 12.17
CA HIS A 187 -3.11 -28.20 11.20
C HIS A 187 -2.63 -27.43 9.96
N SER A 188 -2.70 -28.02 8.76
CA SER A 188 -2.55 -27.22 7.56
C SER A 188 -3.72 -26.23 7.53
N LEU A 189 -3.41 -24.94 7.52
CA LEU A 189 -4.43 -23.97 7.13
C LEU A 189 -4.89 -24.40 5.74
N ALA A 190 -6.17 -24.72 5.59
CA ALA A 190 -6.73 -24.91 4.27
C ALA A 190 -6.45 -23.64 3.46
N SER A 191 -6.16 -23.76 2.16
CA SER A 191 -5.76 -22.65 1.28
C SER A 191 -6.72 -21.45 1.28
N ASN A 192 -7.96 -21.63 1.77
CA ASN A 192 -8.98 -20.59 1.88
C ASN A 192 -9.05 -19.91 3.28
N GLN A 193 -8.17 -20.23 4.22
CA GLN A 193 -8.20 -19.66 5.57
C GLN A 193 -7.18 -18.53 5.71
N ASN A 194 -7.67 -17.30 5.77
CA ASN A 194 -6.85 -16.12 6.04
C ASN A 194 -6.75 -15.87 7.57
N PRO A 195 -5.54 -15.93 8.17
CA PRO A 195 -5.35 -15.72 9.60
C PRO A 195 -5.94 -14.40 10.13
N PHE A 196 -5.97 -13.35 9.29
CA PHE A 196 -6.52 -12.04 9.65
C PHE A 196 -8.00 -12.10 10.06
N PHE A 197 -8.81 -12.90 9.38
CA PHE A 197 -10.23 -13.04 9.72
C PHE A 197 -10.46 -14.10 10.80
N MET A 198 -9.58 -15.09 10.91
CA MET A 198 -9.68 -16.17 11.90
C MET A 198 -9.40 -15.71 13.34
N ILE A 199 -8.66 -14.61 13.53
CA ILE A 199 -8.48 -14.02 14.87
C ILE A 199 -9.77 -13.38 15.41
N ALA A 200 -10.75 -13.10 14.56
CA ALA A 200 -12.03 -12.54 14.95
C ALA A 200 -12.98 -13.63 15.51
N PRO A 201 -13.85 -13.30 16.48
CA PRO A 201 -14.91 -14.21 16.88
C PRO A 201 -15.88 -14.44 15.72
N SER A 202 -16.54 -15.61 15.68
CA SER A 202 -17.43 -16.00 14.56
C SER A 202 -18.52 -14.97 14.22
N TRP A 203 -19.12 -14.34 15.24
CA TRP A 203 -20.10 -13.26 15.05
C TRP A 203 -19.50 -11.96 14.48
N GLY A 204 -18.20 -11.74 14.68
CA GLY A 204 -17.48 -10.52 14.30
C GLY A 204 -16.94 -10.54 12.87
N ILE A 205 -17.00 -11.67 12.16
CA ILE A 205 -16.45 -11.82 10.80
C ILE A 205 -17.18 -10.91 9.80
N VAL A 206 -18.52 -10.92 9.77
CA VAL A 206 -19.29 -10.07 8.85
C VAL A 206 -19.04 -8.58 9.10
N PRO A 207 -19.15 -8.05 10.35
CA PRO A 207 -18.78 -6.67 10.64
C PRO A 207 -17.34 -6.32 10.23
N LEU A 208 -16.39 -7.24 10.44
CA LEU A 208 -15.00 -7.02 10.08
C LEU A 208 -14.80 -6.94 8.56
N ILE A 209 -15.48 -7.77 7.77
CA ILE A 209 -15.45 -7.72 6.30
C ILE A 209 -16.01 -6.37 5.81
N ILE A 210 -17.16 -5.94 6.33
CA ILE A 210 -17.76 -4.64 5.97
C ILE A 210 -16.79 -3.49 6.29
N LEU A 211 -16.20 -3.52 7.49
CA LEU A 211 -15.24 -2.51 7.92
C LEU A 211 -13.96 -2.53 7.07
N ALA A 212 -13.47 -3.72 6.71
CA ALA A 212 -12.32 -3.89 5.81
C ALA A 212 -12.63 -3.33 4.43
N THR A 213 -13.80 -3.62 3.85
CA THR A 213 -14.23 -3.06 2.57
C THR A 213 -14.33 -1.53 2.61
N MET A 214 -14.85 -0.96 3.69
CA MET A 214 -14.85 0.50 3.86
C MET A 214 -13.44 1.07 3.95
N ALA A 215 -12.54 0.44 4.71
CA ALA A 215 -11.15 0.86 4.82
C ALA A 215 -10.41 0.78 3.48
N THR A 216 -10.65 -0.27 2.68
CA THR A 216 -10.00 -0.44 1.36
C THR A 216 -10.54 0.54 0.32
N ILE A 217 -11.84 0.89 0.39
CA ILE A 217 -12.42 2.00 -0.38
C ILE A 217 -11.71 3.31 -0.04
N ILE A 218 -11.52 3.63 1.25
CA ILE A 218 -10.84 4.86 1.68
C ILE A 218 -9.38 4.87 1.23
N ALA A 219 -8.66 3.75 1.36
CA ALA A 219 -7.28 3.64 0.90
C ALA A 219 -7.17 3.85 -0.62
N SER A 220 -8.09 3.26 -1.39
CA SER A 220 -8.14 3.41 -2.85
C SER A 220 -8.40 4.86 -3.27
N GLN A 221 -9.25 5.59 -2.53
CA GLN A 221 -9.52 7.02 -2.76
C GLN A 221 -8.23 7.86 -2.67
N ALA A 222 -7.42 7.62 -1.63
CA ALA A 222 -6.17 8.34 -1.43
C ALA A 222 -5.20 8.14 -2.59
N LEU A 223 -5.05 6.92 -3.11
CA LEU A 223 -4.18 6.65 -4.26
C LEU A 223 -4.73 7.18 -5.60
N ILE A 224 -6.05 7.14 -5.80
CA ILE A 224 -6.67 7.75 -6.99
C ILE A 224 -6.39 9.25 -7.00
N SER A 225 -6.57 9.93 -5.86
CA SER A 225 -6.26 11.35 -5.71
C SER A 225 -4.76 11.65 -5.88
N GLY A 226 -3.88 10.79 -5.35
CA GLY A 226 -2.44 10.87 -5.56
C GLY A 226 -2.05 10.74 -7.03
N SER A 227 -2.73 9.86 -7.77
CA SER A 227 -2.52 9.66 -9.21
C SER A 227 -2.91 10.91 -10.02
N TYR A 228 -3.99 11.60 -9.65
CA TYR A 228 -4.35 12.87 -10.27
C TYR A 228 -3.30 13.95 -10.05
N THR A 229 -2.76 14.02 -8.84
CA THR A 229 -1.68 14.96 -8.48
C THR A 229 -0.43 14.67 -9.29
N LEU A 230 -0.02 13.40 -9.37
CA LEU A 230 1.14 12.96 -10.15
C LEU A 230 1.00 13.30 -11.64
N VAL A 231 -0.19 13.12 -12.24
CA VAL A 231 -0.43 13.51 -13.64
C VAL A 231 -0.42 15.02 -13.80
N SER A 232 -1.00 15.78 -12.87
CA SER A 232 -0.96 17.24 -12.91
C SER A 232 0.49 17.77 -12.86
N GLU A 233 1.33 17.18 -12.01
CA GLU A 233 2.76 17.47 -11.96
C GLU A 233 3.45 17.11 -13.30
N ALA A 234 3.14 15.94 -13.88
CA ALA A 234 3.67 15.52 -15.17
C ALA A 234 3.31 16.48 -16.32
N VAL A 235 2.09 17.02 -16.34
CA VAL A 235 1.64 18.05 -17.30
C VAL A 235 2.46 19.33 -17.13
N SER A 236 2.71 19.76 -15.89
CA SER A 236 3.52 20.95 -15.61
C SER A 236 4.97 20.82 -16.11
N LEU A 237 5.52 19.60 -16.06
CA LEU A 237 6.85 19.24 -16.55
C LEU A 237 6.88 18.91 -18.06
N ARG A 238 5.75 19.01 -18.77
CA ARG A 238 5.58 18.66 -20.19
C ARG A 238 5.88 17.19 -20.52
N PHE A 239 5.73 16.29 -19.55
CA PHE A 239 5.83 14.84 -19.76
C PHE A 239 4.50 14.19 -20.15
N TRP A 240 3.39 14.90 -19.98
CA TRP A 240 2.04 14.41 -20.30
C TRP A 240 1.29 15.43 -21.16
N PRO A 241 0.43 15.00 -22.11
CA PRO A 241 -0.42 15.91 -22.86
C PRO A 241 -1.34 16.72 -21.96
N LYS A 242 -1.78 17.91 -22.40
CA LYS A 242 -2.68 18.75 -21.62
C LYS A 242 -3.99 18.00 -21.36
N VAL A 243 -4.30 17.78 -20.07
CA VAL A 243 -5.55 17.18 -19.62
C VAL A 243 -6.45 18.22 -18.97
N ARG A 244 -7.77 17.98 -19.00
CA ARG A 244 -8.74 18.82 -18.29
C ARG A 244 -8.64 18.52 -16.79
N VAL A 245 -8.17 19.49 -16.02
CA VAL A 245 -8.15 19.44 -14.56
C VAL A 245 -9.35 20.21 -14.03
N LEU A 246 -10.18 19.53 -13.25
CA LEU A 246 -11.33 20.11 -12.57
C LEU A 246 -10.98 20.24 -11.08
N PHE A 247 -11.45 21.30 -10.45
CA PHE A 247 -11.37 21.52 -9.01
C PHE A 247 -12.79 21.41 -8.47
N PRO A 248 -13.20 20.23 -7.95
CA PRO A 248 -14.58 20.02 -7.50
C PRO A 248 -14.95 20.89 -6.29
N THR A 249 -13.96 21.43 -5.59
CA THR A 249 -14.13 22.27 -4.40
C THR A 249 -13.08 23.37 -4.34
N ASP A 250 -13.36 24.41 -3.56
CA ASP A 250 -12.43 25.52 -3.30
C ASP A 250 -11.26 25.14 -2.36
N GLU A 251 -11.21 23.90 -1.89
CA GLU A 251 -10.15 23.39 -1.01
C GLU A 251 -8.91 23.03 -1.82
N ARG A 252 -7.75 23.59 -1.44
CA ARG A 252 -6.47 23.29 -2.09
C ARG A 252 -6.12 21.80 -1.92
N GLY A 253 -5.97 21.09 -3.03
CA GLY A 253 -5.57 19.67 -3.07
C GLY A 253 -6.64 18.72 -3.62
N GLN A 254 -7.89 19.17 -3.80
CA GLN A 254 -8.91 18.35 -4.45
C GLN A 254 -8.87 18.53 -5.98
N ILE A 255 -8.05 17.69 -6.61
CA ILE A 255 -7.88 17.63 -8.07
C ILE A 255 -8.77 16.49 -8.59
N TYR A 256 -9.60 16.73 -9.60
CA TYR A 256 -10.30 15.68 -10.33
C TYR A 256 -9.91 15.75 -11.81
N VAL A 257 -9.41 14.63 -12.34
CA VAL A 257 -9.01 14.51 -13.75
C VAL A 257 -9.81 13.39 -14.42
N PRO A 258 -10.92 13.71 -15.11
CA PRO A 258 -11.84 12.70 -15.65
C PRO A 258 -11.16 11.65 -16.54
N SER A 259 -10.23 12.07 -17.41
CA SER A 259 -9.52 11.15 -18.31
C SER A 259 -8.67 10.13 -17.55
N ILE A 260 -8.03 10.56 -16.45
CA ILE A 260 -7.21 9.68 -15.61
C ILE A 260 -8.11 8.78 -14.75
N ASN A 261 -9.25 9.29 -14.30
CA ASN A 261 -10.24 8.47 -13.59
C ASN A 261 -10.64 7.24 -14.41
N TRP A 262 -11.04 7.46 -15.67
CA TRP A 262 -11.45 6.38 -16.55
C TRP A 262 -10.29 5.46 -16.97
N LEU A 263 -9.08 6.02 -17.14
CA LEU A 263 -7.88 5.23 -17.40
C LEU A 263 -7.58 4.27 -16.23
N LEU A 264 -7.58 4.79 -15.00
CA LEU A 264 -7.34 4.02 -13.79
C LEU A 264 -8.45 2.96 -13.58
N TRP A 265 -9.73 3.34 -13.79
CA TRP A 265 -10.84 2.40 -13.71
C TRP A 265 -10.67 1.23 -14.69
N PHE A 266 -10.38 1.54 -15.96
CA PHE A 266 -10.16 0.52 -16.97
C PHE A 266 -8.99 -0.40 -16.59
N GLY A 267 -7.88 0.18 -16.13
CA GLY A 267 -6.75 -0.59 -15.61
C GLY A 267 -7.13 -1.52 -14.45
N CYS A 268 -7.90 -1.02 -13.47
CA CYS A 268 -8.36 -1.81 -12.33
C CYS A 268 -9.22 -2.99 -12.78
N VAL A 269 -10.13 -2.78 -13.73
CA VAL A 269 -10.97 -3.83 -14.33
C VAL A 269 -10.11 -4.88 -15.04
N CYS A 270 -9.13 -4.47 -15.84
CA CYS A 270 -8.21 -5.38 -16.52
C CYS A 270 -7.40 -6.22 -15.53
N VAL A 271 -6.84 -5.60 -14.49
CA VAL A 271 -6.09 -6.31 -13.44
C VAL A 271 -6.98 -7.30 -12.70
N GLN A 272 -8.19 -6.88 -12.33
CA GLN A 272 -9.15 -7.74 -11.63
C GLN A 272 -9.53 -8.97 -12.46
N LEU A 273 -9.83 -8.78 -13.75
CA LEU A 273 -10.22 -9.87 -14.65
C LEU A 273 -9.07 -10.83 -14.95
N HIS A 274 -7.84 -10.31 -15.01
CA HIS A 274 -6.65 -11.11 -15.31
C HIS A 274 -6.22 -11.96 -14.11
N PHE A 275 -6.05 -11.35 -12.94
CA PHE A 275 -5.47 -12.03 -11.77
C PHE A 275 -6.51 -12.73 -10.89
N GLN A 276 -7.74 -12.19 -10.82
CA GLN A 276 -8.89 -12.71 -10.07
C GLN A 276 -8.74 -12.83 -8.54
N THR A 277 -7.59 -13.22 -8.01
CA THR A 277 -7.30 -13.40 -6.58
C THR A 277 -6.29 -12.36 -6.07
N SER A 278 -6.36 -12.03 -4.79
CA SER A 278 -5.40 -11.10 -4.17
C SER A 278 -3.96 -11.63 -4.19
N GLU A 279 -3.80 -12.93 -3.97
CA GLU A 279 -2.52 -13.62 -3.97
C GLU A 279 -1.82 -13.50 -5.33
N ALA A 280 -2.55 -13.67 -6.44
CA ALA A 280 -1.98 -13.57 -7.78
C ALA A 280 -1.55 -12.12 -8.12
N MET A 281 -2.24 -11.11 -7.60
CA MET A 281 -1.87 -9.69 -7.79
C MET A 281 -0.65 -9.27 -6.99
N THR A 282 -0.31 -10.01 -5.93
CA THR A 282 0.72 -9.64 -4.94
C THR A 282 2.10 -9.48 -5.56
N ALA A 283 2.46 -10.34 -6.53
CA ALA A 283 3.75 -10.25 -7.23
C ALA A 283 3.86 -8.99 -8.10
N ALA A 284 2.83 -8.72 -8.92
CA ALA A 284 2.79 -7.53 -9.77
C ALA A 284 2.78 -6.23 -8.94
N TYR A 285 2.02 -6.23 -7.84
CA TYR A 285 1.98 -5.14 -6.86
C TYR A 285 3.37 -4.87 -6.26
N GLY A 286 4.03 -5.91 -5.74
CA GLY A 286 5.36 -5.79 -5.14
C GLY A 286 6.44 -5.36 -6.12
N PHE A 287 6.38 -5.85 -7.36
CA PHE A 287 7.28 -5.40 -8.41
C PHE A 287 7.13 -3.90 -8.68
N SER A 288 5.91 -3.42 -8.88
CA SER A 288 5.65 -2.00 -9.20
C SER A 288 6.21 -1.07 -8.14
N ILE A 289 5.96 -1.38 -6.87
CA ILE A 289 6.42 -0.56 -5.74
C ILE A 289 7.93 -0.62 -5.59
N THR A 290 8.54 -1.80 -5.72
CA THR A 290 10.00 -1.93 -5.59
C THR A 290 10.72 -1.10 -6.65
N VAL A 291 10.22 -1.09 -7.89
CA VAL A 291 10.78 -0.26 -8.96
C VAL A 291 10.56 1.22 -8.67
N ALA A 292 9.37 1.62 -8.18
CA ALA A 292 9.11 3.00 -7.78
C ALA A 292 10.11 3.48 -6.72
N MET A 293 10.29 2.70 -5.66
CA MET A 293 11.23 2.99 -4.57
C MET A 293 12.66 3.09 -5.09
N LEU A 294 13.12 2.14 -5.91
CA LEU A 294 14.45 2.16 -6.52
C LEU A 294 14.70 3.46 -7.32
N MET A 295 13.72 3.90 -8.11
CA MET A 295 13.83 5.16 -8.86
C MET A 295 13.86 6.37 -7.94
N THR A 296 13.06 6.39 -6.88
CA THR A 296 13.08 7.48 -5.89
C THR A 296 14.40 7.52 -5.12
N SER A 297 14.99 6.38 -4.79
CA SER A 297 16.30 6.25 -4.15
C SER A 297 17.41 6.83 -5.04
N ILE A 298 17.39 6.55 -6.36
CA ILE A 298 18.32 7.16 -7.33
C ILE A 298 18.18 8.70 -7.35
N LEU A 299 16.95 9.22 -7.40
CA LEU A 299 16.71 10.66 -7.38
C LEU A 299 17.11 11.30 -6.05
N LEU A 300 16.89 10.61 -4.92
CA LEU A 300 17.28 11.05 -3.59
C LEU A 300 18.80 11.15 -3.45
N ALA A 301 19.55 10.18 -3.98
CA ALA A 301 21.02 10.22 -3.99
C ALA A 301 21.53 11.53 -4.63
N GLN A 302 20.91 11.89 -5.76
CA GLN A 302 21.27 13.09 -6.53
C GLN A 302 20.82 14.37 -5.86
N TYR A 303 19.70 14.34 -5.14
CA TYR A 303 19.27 15.44 -4.29
C TYR A 303 20.23 15.68 -3.13
N LEU A 304 20.61 14.63 -2.39
CA LEU A 304 21.51 14.73 -1.24
C LEU A 304 22.91 15.19 -1.65
N ARG A 305 23.46 14.56 -2.70
CA ARG A 305 24.79 14.92 -3.20
C ARG A 305 24.78 16.29 -3.84
N GLY A 306 23.80 16.53 -4.69
CA GLY A 306 23.79 17.67 -5.55
C GLY A 306 23.24 18.91 -4.85
N VAL A 307 22.01 18.85 -4.31
CA VAL A 307 21.34 20.04 -3.75
C VAL A 307 21.79 20.31 -2.33
N LYS A 308 21.94 19.26 -1.52
CA LYS A 308 22.35 19.39 -0.11
C LYS A 308 23.87 19.32 0.10
N HIS A 309 24.64 19.02 -0.93
CA HIS A 309 26.11 18.95 -0.89
C HIS A 309 26.66 18.04 0.21
N TRP A 310 25.95 16.95 0.54
CA TRP A 310 26.42 15.99 1.53
C TRP A 310 27.70 15.27 1.09
N ALA A 311 28.50 14.85 2.06
CA ALA A 311 29.74 14.12 1.82
C ALA A 311 29.46 12.78 1.12
N ILE A 312 30.27 12.45 0.11
CA ILE A 312 30.11 11.23 -0.70
C ILE A 312 30.00 9.96 0.17
N PRO A 313 30.83 9.76 1.21
CA PRO A 313 30.73 8.56 2.05
C PRO A 313 29.36 8.43 2.75
N VAL A 314 28.76 9.53 3.15
CA VAL A 314 27.44 9.54 3.81
C VAL A 314 26.35 9.16 2.81
N VAL A 315 26.39 9.74 1.61
CA VAL A 315 25.43 9.41 0.56
C VAL A 315 25.57 7.94 0.14
N VAL A 316 26.79 7.45 -0.07
CA VAL A 316 27.05 6.05 -0.43
C VAL A 316 26.58 5.11 0.67
N GLY A 317 26.83 5.43 1.94
CA GLY A 317 26.35 4.61 3.07
C GLY A 317 24.82 4.48 3.10
N ILE A 318 24.11 5.60 2.92
CA ILE A 318 22.63 5.60 2.85
C ILE A 318 22.14 4.79 1.66
N MET A 319 22.73 5.01 0.48
CA MET A 319 22.34 4.32 -0.75
C MET A 319 22.63 2.82 -0.70
N LEU A 320 23.71 2.40 -0.05
CA LEU A 320 24.04 0.99 0.11
C LEU A 320 22.97 0.28 0.95
N ILE A 321 22.49 0.92 2.02
CA ILE A 321 21.39 0.39 2.84
C ILE A 321 20.12 0.25 2.00
N PHE A 322 19.69 1.33 1.31
CA PHE A 322 18.47 1.29 0.51
C PHE A 322 18.55 0.28 -0.64
N PHE A 323 19.63 0.30 -1.43
CA PHE A 323 19.77 -0.63 -2.55
C PHE A 323 19.92 -2.08 -2.12
N THR A 324 20.57 -2.37 -0.99
CA THR A 324 20.65 -3.74 -0.49
C THR A 324 19.26 -4.28 -0.16
N VAL A 325 18.43 -3.45 0.48
CA VAL A 325 17.05 -3.79 0.83
C VAL A 325 16.19 -3.92 -0.43
N GLU A 326 16.14 -2.87 -1.27
CA GLU A 326 15.34 -2.82 -2.50
C GLU A 326 15.72 -3.91 -3.50
N LEU A 327 17.01 -4.17 -3.72
CA LEU A 327 17.48 -5.19 -4.67
C LEU A 327 17.20 -6.60 -4.17
N SER A 328 17.35 -6.85 -2.87
CA SER A 328 16.97 -8.14 -2.27
C SER A 328 15.50 -8.44 -2.51
N PHE A 329 14.63 -7.43 -2.39
CA PHE A 329 13.19 -7.57 -2.63
C PHE A 329 12.84 -7.67 -4.11
N LEU A 330 13.54 -6.94 -4.99
CA LEU A 330 13.34 -7.05 -6.43
C LEU A 330 13.64 -8.47 -6.90
N ILE A 331 14.75 -9.05 -6.43
CA ILE A 331 15.11 -10.44 -6.71
C ILE A 331 14.02 -11.38 -6.17
N ALA A 332 13.55 -11.17 -4.93
CA ALA A 332 12.53 -12.01 -4.31
C ALA A 332 11.17 -11.99 -5.04
N ASN A 333 10.81 -10.87 -5.66
CA ASN A 333 9.52 -10.71 -6.36
C ASN A 333 9.58 -11.10 -7.84
N VAL A 334 10.71 -10.92 -8.54
CA VAL A 334 10.85 -11.26 -9.97
C VAL A 334 10.76 -12.77 -10.23
N THR A 335 11.04 -13.60 -9.23
CA THR A 335 10.99 -15.06 -9.37
C THR A 335 9.63 -15.69 -9.05
N LYS A 336 8.62 -14.89 -8.71
CA LYS A 336 7.24 -15.33 -8.45
C LYS A 336 6.37 -15.01 -9.65
#